data_AF-A0AAU9K083-F1
#
_entry.id   AF-A0AAU9K083-F1
#
_cell.length_a   1.000
_cell.length_b   1.000
_cell.length_c   1.000
_cell.angle_alpha   90.00
_cell.angle_beta   90.00
_cell.angle_gamma   90.00
#
_symmetry.space_group_name_H-M   'P 1'
#
loop_
_entity.id
_entity.type
_entity.pdbx_description
1 polymer ?
#
loop_
_entity_poly.entity_id
_entity_poly.type
_entity_poly.pdbx_seq_one_letter_code
_entity_poly.pdbx_strand_id
1 'polypeptide(L)'
;MENFSSKKVDATLEEDKFNVFYKDFYEVKLKPYIKKVKYNNFNCSVSCINDKEVNQECLANCGVKEKNFFQHIEDLLLPRIAHYEKCFDACEGKEDNAKCVEKCCSETLELLKQIDVHKEMGQFIN
;
A
#
# COMPACT_ATOMS: atom_id res chain seq x y z
N MET A 1 45.12 -11.30 -10.68
CA MET A 1 44.22 -10.13 -10.76
C MET A 1 43.00 -10.44 -9.91
N GLU A 2 42.66 -9.49 -9.06
CA GLU A 2 42.06 -9.68 -7.74
C GLU A 2 40.55 -9.97 -7.74
N ASN A 3 40.13 -10.56 -6.61
CA ASN A 3 38.78 -10.98 -6.25
C ASN A 3 37.68 -9.95 -6.54
N PHE A 4 36.77 -10.29 -7.45
CA PHE A 4 35.42 -9.72 -7.48
C PHE A 4 34.57 -10.37 -6.38
N SER A 5 34.82 -10.01 -5.11
CA SER A 5 33.86 -10.26 -4.05
C SER A 5 32.80 -9.17 -4.11
N SER A 6 31.81 -9.39 -4.99
CA SER A 6 30.54 -8.68 -4.95
C SER A 6 29.90 -8.96 -3.60
N LYS A 7 30.10 -8.06 -2.64
CA LYS A 7 29.21 -7.93 -1.50
C LYS A 7 27.86 -7.51 -2.07
N LYS A 8 27.08 -8.51 -2.49
CA LYS A 8 25.63 -8.40 -2.52
C LYS A 8 25.26 -7.80 -1.16
N VAL A 9 24.70 -6.59 -1.18
CA VAL A 9 23.80 -6.18 -0.12
C VAL A 9 22.94 -7.40 0.19
N ASP A 10 22.85 -7.80 1.45
CA ASP A 10 22.06 -8.97 1.83
C ASP A 10 20.59 -8.59 1.62
N ALA A 11 20.15 -8.68 0.36
CA ALA A 11 18.84 -8.24 -0.11
C ALA A 11 17.73 -8.88 0.71
N THR A 12 18.00 -10.06 1.26
CA THR A 12 17.21 -10.78 2.25
C THR A 12 16.82 -9.90 3.45
N LEU A 13 17.73 -9.13 4.04
CA LEU A 13 17.47 -8.34 5.24
C LEU A 13 16.57 -7.13 4.98
N GLU A 14 16.76 -6.45 3.84
CA GLU A 14 15.92 -5.30 3.47
C GLU A 14 14.52 -5.76 3.02
N GLU A 15 14.44 -6.85 2.27
CA GLU A 15 13.19 -7.51 1.93
C GLU A 15 12.41 -7.92 3.19
N ASP A 16 13.10 -8.49 4.19
CA ASP A 16 12.50 -8.83 5.49
C ASP A 16 11.87 -7.63 6.19
N LYS A 17 12.51 -6.45 6.15
CA LYS A 17 11.93 -5.23 6.76
C LYS A 17 10.65 -4.78 6.04
N PHE A 18 10.62 -4.84 4.71
CA PHE A 18 9.40 -4.54 3.94
C PHE A 18 8.31 -5.60 4.15
N ASN A 19 8.68 -6.87 4.27
CA ASN A 19 7.74 -7.95 4.57
C ASN A 19 7.11 -7.78 5.97
N VAL A 20 7.90 -7.38 6.97
CA VAL A 20 7.38 -7.03 8.30
C VAL A 20 6.41 -5.87 8.23
N PHE A 21 6.76 -4.80 7.51
CA PHE A 21 5.86 -3.68 7.28
C PHE A 21 4.57 -4.12 6.58
N TYR A 22 4.67 -4.88 5.50
CA TYR A 22 3.52 -5.38 4.74
C TYR A 22 2.57 -6.17 5.64
N LYS A 23 3.11 -7.09 6.46
CA LYS A 23 2.31 -7.88 7.38
C LYS A 23 1.55 -6.99 8.39
N ASP A 24 2.23 -6.04 9.02
CA ASP A 24 1.60 -5.14 9.99
C ASP A 24 0.60 -4.16 9.33
N PHE A 25 1.01 -3.47 8.28
CA PHE A 25 0.20 -2.48 7.60
C PHE A 25 -0.98 -3.10 6.85
N TYR A 26 -0.71 -4.04 5.95
CA TYR A 26 -1.75 -4.60 5.08
C TYR A 26 -2.61 -5.63 5.83
N GLU A 27 -1.99 -6.65 6.42
CA GLU A 27 -2.76 -7.77 6.97
C GLU A 27 -3.44 -7.45 8.30
N VAL A 28 -2.75 -6.72 9.19
CA VAL A 28 -3.27 -6.41 10.53
C VAL A 28 -4.12 -5.14 10.50
N LYS A 29 -3.60 -4.04 9.94
CA LYS A 29 -4.26 -2.72 10.05
C LYS A 29 -5.26 -2.43 8.93
N LEU A 30 -4.92 -2.67 7.66
CA LEU A 30 -5.76 -2.25 6.52
C LEU A 30 -6.87 -3.27 6.18
N LYS A 31 -6.58 -4.57 6.25
CA LYS A 31 -7.52 -5.66 5.90
C LYS A 31 -8.88 -5.57 6.60
N PRO A 32 -9.00 -5.18 7.89
CA PRO A 32 -10.30 -4.96 8.53
C PRO A 32 -11.15 -3.89 7.85
N TYR A 33 -10.55 -2.78 7.40
CA TYR A 33 -11.25 -1.72 6.68
C TYR A 33 -11.70 -2.19 5.30
N ILE A 34 -10.84 -2.89 4.56
CA ILE A 34 -11.20 -3.50 3.26
C ILE A 34 -12.43 -4.40 3.43
N LYS A 35 -12.43 -5.27 4.44
CA LYS A 35 -13.58 -6.15 4.72
C LYS A 35 -14.84 -5.35 5.02
N LYS A 36 -14.74 -4.30 5.84
CA LYS A 36 -15.90 -3.48 6.23
C LYS A 36 -16.48 -2.69 5.06
N VAL A 37 -15.63 -2.08 4.23
CA VAL A 37 -16.06 -1.34 3.03
C VAL A 37 -16.76 -2.27 2.03
N LYS A 38 -16.18 -3.44 1.75
CA LYS A 38 -16.81 -4.47 0.89
C LYS A 38 -18.16 -4.94 1.44
N TYR A 39 -18.25 -5.16 2.75
CA TYR A 39 -19.50 -5.55 3.39
C TYR A 39 -20.57 -4.45 3.26
N ASN A 40 -20.19 -3.19 3.47
CA ASN A 40 -21.12 -2.06 3.31
C ASN A 40 -21.59 -1.91 1.85
N ASN A 41 -20.68 -2.04 0.87
CA ASN A 41 -21.03 -2.02 -0.55
C ASN A 41 -21.99 -3.16 -0.92
N PHE A 42 -21.72 -4.38 -0.44
CA PHE A 42 -22.58 -5.53 -0.68
C PHE A 42 -24.00 -5.29 -0.13
N ASN A 43 -24.11 -4.87 1.13
CA ASN A 43 -25.41 -4.59 1.76
C ASN A 43 -26.19 -3.49 1.01
N CYS A 44 -25.50 -2.45 0.56
CA CYS A 44 -26.11 -1.42 -0.28
C CYS A 44 -26.63 -2.02 -1.59
N SER A 45 -25.78 -2.80 -2.28
CA SER A 45 -26.08 -3.38 -3.59
C SER A 45 -27.24 -4.37 -3.58
N VAL A 46 -27.42 -5.12 -2.49
CA VAL A 46 -28.57 -6.03 -2.31
C VAL A 46 -29.89 -5.27 -2.40
N SER A 47 -29.96 -4.04 -1.89
CA SER A 47 -31.18 -3.22 -1.98
C SER A 47 -31.50 -2.68 -3.38
N CYS A 48 -30.53 -2.71 -4.29
CA CYS A 48 -30.66 -2.24 -5.67
C CYS A 48 -31.20 -3.30 -6.64
N ILE A 49 -31.40 -4.53 -6.17
CA ILE A 49 -31.81 -5.68 -6.98
C ILE A 49 -33.14 -6.20 -6.42
N ASN A 50 -34.12 -6.41 -7.30
CA ASN A 50 -35.35 -7.14 -6.98
C ASN A 50 -35.62 -8.21 -8.05
N ASP A 51 -36.67 -9.02 -7.86
CA ASP A 51 -37.01 -10.15 -8.74
C ASP A 51 -37.29 -9.78 -10.21
N LYS A 52 -37.46 -8.49 -10.52
CA LYS A 52 -37.88 -8.01 -11.85
C LYS A 52 -36.88 -7.07 -12.51
N GLU A 53 -36.02 -6.42 -11.73
CA GLU A 53 -35.17 -5.35 -12.23
C GLU A 53 -33.89 -5.17 -11.39
N VAL A 54 -32.82 -4.82 -12.09
CA VAL A 54 -31.56 -4.35 -11.50
C VAL A 54 -31.46 -2.84 -11.72
N ASN A 55 -31.49 -2.07 -10.63
CA ASN A 55 -31.30 -0.62 -10.71
C ASN A 55 -29.81 -0.29 -10.85
N GLN A 56 -29.36 -0.04 -12.09
CA GLN A 56 -27.97 0.25 -12.41
C GLN A 56 -27.43 1.53 -11.75
N GLU A 57 -28.26 2.57 -11.66
CA GLU A 57 -27.87 3.84 -11.01
C GLU A 57 -27.66 3.64 -9.50
N CYS A 58 -28.54 2.88 -8.85
CA CYS A 58 -28.39 2.50 -7.44
C CYS A 58 -27.10 1.70 -7.20
N LEU A 59 -26.80 0.70 -8.04
CA LEU A 59 -25.56 -0.07 -7.94
C LEU A 59 -24.32 0.81 -8.10
N ALA A 60 -24.33 1.72 -9.08
CA ALA A 60 -23.24 2.66 -9.28
C ALA A 60 -23.00 3.53 -8.04
N ASN A 61 -24.08 4.02 -7.41
CA ASN A 61 -24.01 4.83 -6.20
C ASN A 61 -23.47 4.04 -4.99
N CYS A 62 -23.83 2.78 -4.83
CA CYS A 62 -23.24 1.90 -3.81
C CYS A 62 -21.72 1.71 -4.00
N GLY A 63 -21.26 1.68 -5.25
CA GLY A 63 -19.85 1.54 -5.64
C GLY A 63 -18.95 2.74 -5.31
N VAL A 64 -19.51 3.95 -5.21
CA VAL A 64 -18.71 5.19 -5.10
C VAL A 64 -17.81 5.18 -3.87
N LYS A 65 -18.34 4.80 -2.70
CA LYS A 65 -17.57 4.82 -1.44
C LYS A 65 -16.42 3.81 -1.45
N GLU A 66 -16.67 2.62 -2.01
CA GLU A 66 -15.64 1.58 -2.16
C GLU A 66 -14.56 2.01 -3.16
N LYS A 67 -14.95 2.59 -4.30
CA LYS A 67 -14.01 3.12 -5.28
C LYS A 67 -13.12 4.21 -4.67
N ASN A 68 -13.71 5.17 -3.97
CA ASN A 68 -12.96 6.26 -3.32
C ASN A 68 -12.03 5.73 -2.23
N PHE A 69 -12.42 4.67 -1.51
CA PHE A 69 -11.56 4.02 -0.52
C PHE A 69 -10.30 3.42 -1.15
N PHE A 70 -10.42 2.68 -2.25
CA PHE A 70 -9.26 2.10 -2.93
C PHE A 70 -8.39 3.16 -3.60
N GLN A 71 -8.99 4.18 -4.20
CA GLN A 71 -8.25 5.32 -4.73
C GLN A 71 -7.42 6.00 -3.64
N HIS A 72 -8.01 6.22 -2.46
CA HIS A 72 -7.30 6.84 -1.33
C HIS A 72 -6.09 6.01 -0.86
N ILE A 73 -6.21 4.67 -0.85
CA ILE A 73 -5.10 3.78 -0.54
C ILE A 73 -3.96 3.96 -1.57
N GLU A 74 -4.29 3.99 -2.86
CA GLU A 74 -3.32 4.21 -3.93
C GLU A 74 -2.64 5.58 -3.78
N ASP A 75 -3.41 6.64 -3.57
CA ASP A 75 -2.91 8.00 -3.41
C ASP A 75 -1.98 8.15 -2.20
N LEU A 76 -2.19 7.36 -1.15
CA LEU A 76 -1.30 7.30 0.01
C LEU A 76 -0.01 6.51 -0.28
N LEU A 77 -0.10 5.36 -0.94
CA LEU A 77 1.03 4.45 -1.09
C LEU A 77 1.95 4.81 -2.25
N LEU A 78 1.40 5.16 -3.41
CA LEU A 78 2.16 5.44 -4.63
C LEU A 78 3.29 6.47 -4.44
N PRO A 79 3.05 7.67 -3.87
CA PRO A 79 4.13 8.66 -3.71
C PRO A 79 5.23 8.20 -2.75
N ARG A 80 4.90 7.35 -1.76
CA ARG A 80 5.86 6.83 -0.78
C ARG A 80 6.70 5.71 -1.38
N ILE A 81 6.11 4.83 -2.18
CA ILE A 81 6.83 3.80 -2.92
C ILE A 81 7.75 4.44 -3.97
N ALA A 82 7.27 5.47 -4.67
CA ALA A 82 8.07 6.21 -5.64
C ALA A 82 9.29 6.92 -5.02
N HIS A 83 9.32 7.13 -3.69
CA HIS A 83 10.53 7.60 -2.99
C HIS A 83 11.66 6.58 -3.10
N TYR A 84 11.35 5.29 -2.92
CA TYR A 84 12.35 4.22 -3.04
C TYR A 84 12.95 4.17 -4.43
N GLU A 85 12.11 4.17 -5.47
CA GLU A 85 12.56 4.13 -6.88
C GLU A 85 13.52 5.27 -7.18
N LYS A 86 13.12 6.51 -6.88
CA LYS A 86 13.96 7.70 -7.09
C LYS A 86 15.26 7.68 -6.29
N CYS A 87 15.20 7.20 -5.05
CA CYS A 87 16.36 7.11 -4.18
C CYS A 87 17.33 6.02 -4.67
N PHE A 88 16.80 4.87 -5.06
CA PHE A 88 17.55 3.73 -5.58
C PHE A 88 18.28 4.08 -6.87
N ASP A 89 17.61 4.74 -7.81
CA ASP A 89 18.23 5.24 -9.05
C ASP A 89 19.40 6.19 -8.74
N ALA A 90 19.24 7.04 -7.72
CA ALA A 90 20.30 7.94 -7.27
C ALA A 90 21.46 7.22 -6.54
N CYS A 91 21.34 5.93 -6.24
CA CYS A 91 22.42 5.13 -5.67
C CYS A 91 23.30 4.45 -6.72
N GLU A 92 22.87 4.42 -7.99
CA GLU A 92 23.64 3.83 -9.08
C GLU A 92 24.97 4.57 -9.28
N GLY A 93 26.06 3.82 -9.45
CA GLY A 93 27.40 4.38 -9.67
C GLY A 93 28.11 4.96 -8.44
N LYS A 94 27.52 4.89 -7.23
CA LYS A 94 28.21 5.28 -5.99
C LYS A 94 29.17 4.19 -5.51
N GLU A 95 30.35 4.59 -5.02
CA GLU A 95 31.35 3.66 -4.43
C GLU A 95 30.79 2.86 -3.24
N ASP A 96 29.78 3.39 -2.54
CA ASP A 96 29.09 2.71 -1.43
C ASP A 96 27.58 2.55 -1.74
N ASN A 97 27.27 1.91 -2.87
CA ASN A 97 25.90 1.65 -3.29
C ASN A 97 25.10 0.90 -2.21
N ALA A 98 25.75 0.03 -1.44
CA ALA A 98 25.14 -0.80 -0.42
C ALA A 98 24.52 0.04 0.71
N LYS A 99 25.31 0.93 1.31
CA LYS A 99 24.79 1.84 2.34
C LYS A 99 23.78 2.84 1.78
N CYS A 100 23.92 3.22 0.51
CA CYS A 100 22.96 4.09 -0.14
C CYS A 100 21.59 3.41 -0.25
N VAL A 101 21.53 2.17 -0.72
CA VAL A 101 20.28 1.38 -0.83
C VAL A 101 19.66 1.13 0.54
N GLU A 102 20.46 0.77 1.56
CA GLU A 102 19.97 0.59 2.94
C GLU A 102 19.33 1.87 3.49
N LYS A 103 19.92 3.03 3.20
CA LYS A 103 19.36 4.33 3.55
C LYS A 103 18.04 4.58 2.82
N CYS A 104 17.96 4.29 1.52
CA CYS A 104 16.71 4.41 0.74
C CYS A 104 15.60 3.51 1.30
N CYS A 105 15.91 2.27 1.66
CA CYS A 105 14.96 1.36 2.31
C CYS A 105 14.44 1.96 3.63
N SER A 106 15.36 2.44 4.46
CA SER A 106 15.04 2.98 5.79
C SER A 106 14.15 4.22 5.70
N GLU A 107 14.48 5.17 4.83
CA GLU A 107 13.68 6.38 4.60
C GLU A 107 12.30 6.05 4.03
N THR A 108 12.22 5.13 3.07
CA THR A 108 10.93 4.69 2.50
C THR A 108 10.05 4.03 3.56
N LEU A 109 10.61 3.15 4.38
CA LEU A 109 9.89 2.50 5.47
C LEU A 109 9.41 3.52 6.52
N GLU A 110 10.19 4.57 6.78
CA GLU A 110 9.76 5.65 7.67
C GLU A 110 8.55 6.40 7.09
N LEU A 111 8.58 6.78 5.82
CA LEU A 111 7.46 7.42 5.13
C LEU A 111 6.20 6.56 5.13
N LEU A 112 6.34 5.25 4.94
CA LEU A 112 5.25 4.28 4.97
C LEU A 112 4.68 4.09 6.39
N LYS A 113 5.53 4.04 7.41
CA LYS A 113 5.11 3.90 8.82
C LYS A 113 4.40 5.14 9.38
N GLN A 114 4.58 6.31 8.76
CA GLN A 114 3.86 7.54 9.12
C GLN A 114 2.37 7.51 8.75
N ILE A 115 1.91 6.52 7.97
CA ILE A 115 0.49 6.39 7.62
C ILE A 115 -0.31 5.92 8.84
N ASP A 116 -1.16 6.80 9.37
CA ASP A 116 -2.15 6.44 10.37
C ASP A 116 -3.39 5.82 9.68
N VAL A 117 -3.37 4.49 9.56
CA VAL A 117 -4.46 3.74 8.90
C VAL A 117 -5.83 4.05 9.51
N HIS A 118 -5.93 4.27 10.82
CA HIS A 118 -7.23 4.55 11.43
C HIS A 118 -7.76 5.92 11.02
N LYS A 119 -6.90 6.94 11.08
CA LYS A 119 -7.25 8.29 10.62
C LYS A 119 -7.61 8.31 9.14
N GLU A 120 -6.82 7.63 8.31
CA GLU A 120 -6.98 7.65 6.85
C GLU A 120 -8.20 6.83 6.39
N MET A 121 -8.45 5.67 6.99
CA MET A 121 -9.49 4.73 6.55
C MET A 121 -10.82 4.88 7.29
N GLY A 122 -10.80 5.45 8.50
CA GLY A 122 -11.98 5.60 9.36
C GLY A 122 -13.14 6.34 8.69
N GLN A 123 -12.82 7.34 7.88
CA GLN A 123 -13.80 8.12 7.11
C GLN A 123 -14.64 7.29 6.11
N PHE A 124 -14.17 6.11 5.71
CA PHE A 124 -14.87 5.26 4.72
C PHE A 124 -15.81 4.24 5.36
N ILE A 125 -15.74 4.04 6.68
CA ILE A 125 -16.52 3.01 7.38
C ILE A 125 -17.65 3.57 8.27
N ASN A 126 -17.67 4.88 8.50
CA ASN A 126 -18.74 5.60 9.19
C ASN A 126 -19.92 5.91 8.27
#